data_AF-A0AA43D3A6-F1
#
_entry.id   AF-A0AA43D3A6-F1
#
_cell.length_a   1.000
_cell.length_b   1.000
_cell.length_c   1.000
_cell.angle_alpha   90.00
_cell.angle_beta   90.00
_cell.angle_gamma   90.00
#
_symmetry.space_group_name_H-M   'P 1'
#
loop_
_entity.id
_entity.type
_entity.pdbx_description
1 polymer ?
#
loop_
_entity_poly.entity_id
_entity_poly.type
_entity_poly.pdbx_seq_one_letter_code
_entity_poly.pdbx_strand_id
1 'polypeptide(L)'
;NEDGQIIETHSISAGLDYPGVGPEHAWLKDSGRAEYVAVTDEEALQAFHKLCRLEGIIPALESSHALAYAAKIAPRMRKDQILLVNLSGRGDKDMHTVAEKSGLKF
;
A
#
# COMPACT_ATOMS: atom_id res chain seq x y z
N ASN A 1 -0.14 -1.62 25.70
CA ASN A 1 0.43 -1.29 27.04
C ASN A 1 1.22 -2.50 27.54
N GLU A 2 1.86 -2.45 28.71
CA GLU A 2 2.63 -3.59 29.25
C GLU A 2 1.76 -4.84 29.50
N ASP A 3 0.43 -4.69 29.58
CA ASP A 3 -0.54 -5.76 29.74
C ASP A 3 -0.91 -6.49 28.43
N GLY A 4 -0.25 -6.16 27.31
CA GLY A 4 -0.52 -6.80 26.02
C GLY A 4 -1.83 -6.38 25.34
N GLN A 5 -2.40 -5.23 25.73
CA GLN A 5 -3.61 -4.71 25.08
C GLN A 5 -3.34 -4.32 23.62
N ILE A 6 -4.32 -4.60 22.75
CA ILE A 6 -4.31 -4.23 21.34
C ILE A 6 -4.24 -2.70 21.22
N ILE A 7 -3.31 -2.20 20.42
CA ILE A 7 -3.13 -0.76 20.14
C ILE A 7 -3.95 -0.41 18.90
N GLU A 8 -4.61 0.74 18.91
CA GLU A 8 -5.31 1.26 17.73
C GLU A 8 -4.34 1.55 16.59
N THR A 9 -4.77 1.26 15.37
CA THR A 9 -4.03 1.55 14.15
C THR A 9 -4.58 2.78 13.43
N HIS A 10 -3.80 3.28 12.48
CA HIS A 10 -4.25 4.28 11.55
C HIS A 10 -3.61 4.01 10.18
N SER A 11 -4.45 4.03 9.14
CA SER A 11 -4.03 3.97 7.74
C SER A 11 -5.05 4.73 6.88
N ILE A 12 -4.61 5.45 5.86
CA ILE A 12 -5.52 6.07 4.88
C ILE A 12 -6.36 5.03 4.13
N SER A 13 -5.83 3.81 4.01
CA SER A 13 -6.52 2.66 3.45
C SER A 13 -7.19 1.88 4.56
N ALA A 14 -8.52 1.91 4.60
CA ALA A 14 -9.32 1.16 5.57
C ALA A 14 -9.04 -0.35 5.53
N GLY A 15 -8.72 -0.91 4.36
CA GLY A 15 -8.39 -2.33 4.21
C GLY A 15 -7.05 -2.75 4.85
N LEU A 16 -6.19 -1.79 5.20
CA LEU A 16 -4.91 -2.03 5.89
C LEU A 16 -4.91 -1.52 7.33
N ASP A 17 -5.99 -0.90 7.79
CA ASP A 17 -6.13 -0.37 9.15
C ASP A 17 -6.50 -1.50 10.13
N TYR A 18 -5.56 -2.40 10.34
CA TYR A 18 -5.73 -3.58 11.19
C TYR A 18 -4.46 -3.85 12.01
N PRO A 19 -4.56 -4.02 13.35
CA PRO A 19 -3.41 -4.19 14.24
C PRO A 19 -2.74 -5.57 14.14
N GLY A 20 -3.36 -6.52 13.45
CA GLY A 20 -2.87 -7.89 13.31
C GLY A 20 -2.32 -8.22 11.93
N VAL A 21 -1.81 -9.44 11.77
CA VAL A 21 -1.41 -10.01 10.48
C VAL A 21 -1.62 -11.53 10.52
N GLY A 22 -1.94 -12.14 9.38
CA GLY A 22 -2.16 -13.58 9.29
C GLY A 22 -0.93 -14.40 9.73
N PRO A 23 -1.11 -15.55 10.40
CA PRO A 23 0.00 -16.31 10.99
C PRO A 23 0.99 -16.85 9.95
N GLU A 24 0.53 -17.16 8.74
CA GLU A 24 1.42 -17.57 7.64
C GLU A 24 2.41 -16.46 7.26
N HIS A 25 1.99 -15.20 7.28
CA HIS A 25 2.90 -14.09 7.02
C HIS A 25 3.93 -13.90 8.15
N ALA A 26 3.53 -14.12 9.41
CA ALA A 26 4.49 -14.10 10.52
C ALA A 26 5.56 -15.20 10.35
N TRP A 27 5.13 -16.41 9.97
CA TRP A 27 6.06 -17.51 9.70
C TRP A 27 6.98 -17.24 8.50
N LEU A 28 6.46 -16.68 7.40
CA LEU A 28 7.27 -16.32 6.23
C LEU A 28 8.31 -15.24 6.53
N LYS A 29 7.97 -14.29 7.41
CA LYS A 29 8.91 -13.29 7.93
C LYS A 29 10.02 -13.95 8.75
N ASP A 30 9.64 -14.75 9.73
CA ASP A 30 10.58 -15.31 10.70
C ASP A 30 11.50 -16.38 10.07
N SER A 31 11.05 -17.05 9.02
CA SER A 31 11.88 -17.94 8.19
C SER A 31 12.79 -17.22 7.19
N GLY A 32 12.65 -15.90 7.03
CA GLY A 32 13.38 -15.10 6.03
C GLY A 32 12.91 -15.34 4.58
N ARG A 33 11.75 -15.98 4.38
CA ARG A 33 11.22 -16.31 3.05
C ARG A 33 10.54 -15.12 2.37
N ALA A 34 10.01 -14.18 3.16
CA ALA A 34 9.38 -12.95 2.70
C ALA A 34 9.84 -11.74 3.53
N GLU A 35 9.96 -10.60 2.86
CA GLU A 35 10.27 -9.31 3.48
C GLU A 35 9.01 -8.45 3.58
N TYR A 36 8.84 -7.80 4.73
CA TYR A 36 7.68 -6.95 5.03
C TYR A 36 8.16 -5.53 5.26
N VAL A 37 7.52 -4.58 4.60
CA VAL A 37 7.91 -3.17 4.58
C VAL A 37 6.71 -2.28 4.84
N ALA A 38 6.97 -1.07 5.34
CA ALA A 38 5.97 -0.05 5.54
C ALA A 38 5.98 0.96 4.39
N VAL A 39 4.80 1.49 4.08
CA VAL A 39 4.57 2.59 3.16
C VAL A 39 3.66 3.59 3.86
N THR A 40 3.96 4.88 3.74
CA THR A 40 3.15 5.93 4.37
C THR A 40 1.95 6.32 3.51
N ASP A 41 0.95 6.95 4.13
CA ASP A 41 -0.24 7.45 3.43
C ASP A 41 0.11 8.36 2.25
N GLU A 42 1.10 9.25 2.42
CA GLU A 42 1.57 10.17 1.37
C GLU A 42 2.19 9.41 0.20
N GLU A 43 2.99 8.39 0.47
CA GLU A 43 3.60 7.58 -0.58
C GLU A 43 2.55 6.79 -1.37
N ALA A 44 1.55 6.23 -0.68
CA ALA A 44 0.43 5.54 -1.29
C ALA A 44 -0.39 6.49 -2.17
N LEU A 45 -0.71 7.71 -1.70
CA LEU A 45 -1.42 8.73 -2.48
C LEU A 45 -0.64 9.15 -3.73
N GLN A 46 0.67 9.36 -3.61
CA GLN A 46 1.50 9.68 -4.76
C GLN A 46 1.51 8.55 -5.80
N ALA A 47 1.57 7.29 -5.36
CA ALA A 47 1.52 6.14 -6.25
C ALA A 47 0.14 5.98 -6.93
N PHE A 48 -0.94 6.21 -6.18
CA PHE A 48 -2.30 6.27 -6.71
C PHE A 48 -2.37 7.27 -7.88
N HIS A 49 -1.94 8.52 -7.64
CA HIS A 49 -2.00 9.59 -8.65
C HIS A 49 -1.13 9.29 -9.87
N LYS A 50 0.04 8.68 -9.67
CA LYS A 50 0.93 8.28 -10.77
C LYS A 50 0.28 7.23 -11.66
N LEU A 51 -0.31 6.16 -11.09
CA LEU A 51 -0.93 5.11 -11.90
C LEU A 51 -2.12 5.66 -12.69
N CYS A 52 -2.95 6.49 -12.07
CA CYS A 52 -4.08 7.15 -12.76
C CYS A 52 -3.62 7.97 -13.97
N ARG A 53 -2.53 8.76 -13.82
CA ARG A 53 -2.05 9.66 -14.88
C ARG A 53 -1.25 8.98 -15.97
N LEU A 54 -0.47 7.96 -15.62
CA LEU A 54 0.44 7.31 -16.55
C LEU A 54 -0.23 6.16 -17.29
N GLU A 55 -1.07 5.38 -16.60
CA GLU A 55 -1.64 4.14 -17.13
C GLU A 55 -3.17 4.18 -17.27
N GLY A 56 -3.84 5.24 -16.79
CA GLY A 56 -5.30 5.35 -16.85
C GLY A 56 -6.05 4.35 -15.96
N ILE A 57 -5.36 3.76 -14.99
CA ILE A 57 -5.92 2.78 -14.05
C ILE A 57 -6.11 3.47 -12.71
N ILE A 58 -7.30 3.34 -12.12
CA ILE A 58 -7.63 3.87 -10.79
C ILE A 58 -7.44 2.74 -9.75
N PRO A 59 -6.31 2.71 -9.02
CA PRO A 59 -6.04 1.62 -8.08
C PRO A 59 -6.75 1.85 -6.74
N ALA A 60 -7.06 0.78 -6.02
CA ALA A 60 -7.43 0.90 -4.61
C ALA A 60 -6.27 1.50 -3.79
N LEU A 61 -6.58 2.21 -2.70
CA LEU A 61 -5.54 2.74 -1.81
C LEU A 61 -4.69 1.62 -1.19
N GLU A 62 -5.28 0.44 -0.94
CA GLU A 62 -4.57 -0.78 -0.51
C GLU A 62 -3.48 -1.15 -1.54
N SER A 63 -3.87 -1.30 -2.82
CA SER A 63 -2.97 -1.64 -3.93
C SER A 63 -1.89 -0.57 -4.15
N SER A 64 -2.23 0.69 -3.85
CA SER A 64 -1.33 1.83 -4.01
C SER A 64 -0.13 1.77 -3.08
N HIS A 65 -0.25 1.10 -1.93
CA HIS A 65 0.90 0.84 -1.05
C HIS A 65 1.93 -0.08 -1.74
N ALA A 66 1.48 -1.14 -2.41
CA ALA A 66 2.36 -2.04 -3.15
C ALA A 66 3.04 -1.31 -4.31
N LEU A 67 2.31 -0.46 -5.05
CA LEU A 67 2.85 0.36 -6.14
C LEU A 67 3.88 1.40 -5.65
N ALA A 68 3.64 2.01 -4.48
CA ALA A 68 4.57 2.95 -3.89
C ALA A 68 5.90 2.26 -3.55
N TYR A 69 5.85 1.06 -2.97
CA TYR A 69 7.07 0.29 -2.70
C TYR A 69 7.75 -0.17 -4.00
N ALA A 70 6.98 -0.64 -4.99
CA ALA A 70 7.49 -0.99 -6.31
C ALA A 70 8.28 0.16 -6.94
N ALA A 71 7.76 1.39 -6.86
CA ALA A 71 8.42 2.59 -7.38
C ALA A 71 9.76 2.91 -6.66
N LYS A 72 9.93 2.48 -5.40
CA LYS A 72 11.20 2.64 -4.65
C LYS A 72 12.25 1.62 -5.06
N ILE A 73 11.84 0.38 -5.33
CA ILE A 73 12.77 -0.73 -5.60
C ILE A 73 13.13 -0.86 -7.09
N ALA A 74 12.19 -0.55 -7.99
CA ALA A 74 12.39 -0.72 -9.43
C ALA A 74 13.65 0.01 -9.98
N PRO A 75 14.00 1.24 -9.55
CA PRO A 75 15.22 1.91 -10.00
C PRO A 75 16.53 1.21 -9.59
N ARG A 76 16.48 0.32 -8.59
CA ARG A 76 17.64 -0.43 -8.08
C ARG A 76 17.75 -1.82 -8.72
N MET A 77 16.75 -2.25 -9.48
CA MET A 77 16.74 -3.53 -10.16
C MET A 77 17.56 -3.46 -11.45
N ARG A 78 18.09 -4.61 -11.88
CA ARG A 78 18.68 -4.72 -13.21
C ARG A 78 17.57 -4.71 -14.27
N LYS A 79 17.90 -4.27 -15.48
CA LYS A 79 16.94 -4.13 -16.60
C LYS A 79 16.29 -5.45 -17.03
N ASP A 80 16.92 -6.59 -16.75
CA ASP A 80 16.43 -7.94 -17.09
C ASP A 80 15.53 -8.54 -16.01
N GLN A 81 15.43 -7.91 -14.83
CA GLN A 81 14.56 -8.40 -13.76
C GLN A 81 13.11 -7.96 -13.99
N ILE A 82 12.18 -8.87 -13.70
CA ILE A 82 10.74 -8.63 -13.80
C ILE A 82 10.18 -8.39 -12.40
N LEU A 83 9.45 -7.29 -12.22
CA LEU A 83 8.69 -7.00 -11.01
C LEU A 83 7.21 -7.21 -11.28
N LEU A 84 6.57 -8.10 -10.50
CA LEU A 84 5.13 -8.32 -10.54
C LEU A 84 4.48 -7.67 -9.32
N VAL A 85 3.51 -6.80 -9.55
CA VAL A 85 2.72 -6.15 -8.50
C VAL A 85 1.30 -6.68 -8.56
N ASN A 86 0.77 -7.14 -7.43
CA ASN A 86 -0.65 -7.51 -7.34
C ASN A 86 -1.50 -6.24 -7.22
N LEU A 87 -2.33 -5.96 -8.23
CA LEU A 87 -3.30 -4.88 -8.20
C LEU A 87 -4.62 -5.39 -7.60
N SER A 88 -4.64 -5.56 -6.28
CA SER A 88 -5.68 -6.31 -5.56
C SER A 88 -7.10 -5.77 -5.70
N GLY A 89 -7.27 -4.51 -6.11
CA GLY A 89 -8.58 -3.90 -6.28
C GLY A 89 -8.54 -2.56 -7.00
N ARG A 90 -9.72 -2.12 -7.45
CA ARG A 90 -9.98 -0.81 -8.07
C ARG A 90 -10.35 0.25 -7.04
N GLY A 91 -10.04 1.51 -7.35
CA GLY A 91 -10.14 2.63 -6.40
C GLY A 91 -11.45 3.41 -6.39
N ASP A 92 -12.52 2.95 -7.06
CA ASP A 92 -13.81 3.67 -7.11
C ASP A 92 -14.33 4.02 -5.70
N LYS A 93 -14.15 3.10 -4.73
CA LYS A 93 -14.56 3.29 -3.33
C LYS A 93 -13.78 4.40 -2.62
N ASP A 94 -12.56 4.68 -3.07
CA ASP A 94 -11.60 5.54 -2.36
C ASP A 94 -11.66 7.00 -2.85
N MET A 95 -12.51 7.32 -3.84
CA MET A 95 -12.49 8.61 -4.52
C MET A 95 -12.81 9.79 -3.59
N HIS A 96 -13.71 9.61 -2.63
CA HIS A 96 -14.03 10.66 -1.66
C HIS A 96 -12.84 10.95 -0.76
N THR A 97 -12.19 9.90 -0.22
CA THR A 97 -10.99 10.01 0.62
C THR A 97 -9.84 10.67 -0.13
N VAL A 98 -9.61 10.25 -1.38
CA VAL A 98 -8.55 10.84 -2.22
C VAL A 98 -8.85 12.31 -2.53
N ALA A 99 -10.10 12.66 -2.85
CA ALA A 99 -10.48 14.04 -3.17
C ALA A 99 -10.25 14.97 -1.96
N GLU A 100 -10.72 14.56 -0.78
CA GLU A 100 -10.53 15.31 0.47
C GLU A 100 -9.04 15.52 0.77
N LYS A 101 -8.24 14.44 0.71
CA LYS A 101 -6.79 14.50 0.99
C LYS A 101 -6.01 15.26 -0.08
N SER A 102 -6.50 15.31 -1.31
CA SER A 102 -5.90 16.07 -2.40
C SER A 102 -6.35 17.55 -2.42
N GLY A 103 -7.19 17.98 -1.47
CA GLY A 103 -7.71 19.34 -1.40
C GLY A 103 -8.70 19.69 -2.53
N LEU A 104 -9.25 18.69 -3.22
CA LEU A 104 -10.26 18.89 -4.26
C LEU A 104 -11.59 19.14 -3.56
N LYS A 105 -12.11 20.37 -3.70
CA LYS A 105 -13.45 20.73 -3.25
C LYS A 105 -14.41 20.64 -4.44
N PHE A 106 -15.49 19.90 -4.28
CA PHE A 106 -16.62 19.87 -5.21
C PHE A 106 -17.64 20.96 -4.85
#